data_AF-A0A167KHB4-F1
#
_entry.id   AF-A0A167KHB4-F1
#
_cell.length_a   1.000
_cell.length_b   1.000
_cell.length_c   1.000
_cell.angle_alpha   90.00
_cell.angle_beta   90.00
_cell.angle_gamma   90.00
#
_symmetry.space_group_name_H-M   'P 1'
#
loop_
_entity.id
_entity.type
_entity.pdbx_description
1 polymer ?
#
loop_
_entity_poly.entity_id
_entity_poly.type
_entity_poly.pdbx_seq_one_letter_code
_entity_poly.pdbx_strand_id
1 'polypeptide(L)' 'MKGELKGFESILREFPLEFDSVKPLCKELRGILFPIRNDELFTGTPHDPNILYGPIINAFNDALTEPVLTTQA' A
#
# COMPACT_ATOMS: atom_id res chain seq x y z
N MET A 1 5.32 27.74 3.39
CA MET A 1 6.12 26.98 2.40
C MET A 1 5.54 25.57 2.33
N LYS A 2 4.73 25.26 1.30
CA LYS A 2 4.24 23.88 1.11
C LYS A 2 5.45 23.05 0.68
N GLY A 3 5.99 22.24 1.57
CA GLY A 3 7.02 21.27 1.18
C GLY A 3 6.46 20.39 0.08
N GLU A 4 7.13 20.35 -1.07
CA GLU A 4 6.82 19.39 -2.11
C GLU A 4 6.95 17.99 -1.51
N LEU A 5 5.85 17.23 -1.49
CA LEU A 5 5.95 15.80 -1.20
C LEU A 5 6.69 15.18 -2.39
N LYS A 6 7.85 14.58 -2.12
CA LYS A 6 8.65 13.86 -3.11
C LYS A 6 8.42 12.36 -2.97
N GLY A 7 8.64 11.62 -4.04
CA GLY A 7 8.59 10.16 -4.03
C GLY A 7 7.16 9.61 -3.94
N PHE A 8 6.96 8.53 -3.19
CA PHE A 8 5.71 7.77 -3.23
C PHE A 8 4.45 8.59 -2.91
N GLU A 9 4.54 9.56 -2.00
CA GLU A 9 3.39 10.41 -1.65
C GLU A 9 2.97 11.39 -2.76
N SER A 10 3.85 11.72 -3.72
CA SER A 10 3.43 12.51 -4.90
C SER A 10 2.53 11.68 -5.81
N ILE A 11 2.88 10.39 -6.01
CA ILE A 11 2.10 9.45 -6.81
C ILE A 11 0.70 9.27 -6.22
N LEU A 12 0.60 9.12 -4.89
CA LEU A 12 -0.71 9.00 -4.24
C LEU A 12 -1.59 10.26 -4.35
N ARG A 13 -1.00 11.44 -4.56
CA ARG A 13 -1.78 12.68 -4.78
C ARG A 13 -2.33 12.80 -6.19
N GLU A 14 -1.76 12.09 -7.16
CA GLU A 14 -2.24 12.07 -8.54
C GLU A 14 -3.50 11.21 -8.70
N PHE A 15 -3.82 10.37 -7.71
CA PHE A 15 -5.03 9.54 -7.72
C PHE A 15 -6.28 10.42 -7.63
N PRO A 16 -7.31 10.15 -8.46
CA PRO A 16 -8.63 10.75 -8.32
C PRO A 16 -9.24 10.51 -6.92
N LEU A 17 -10.17 11.37 -6.49
CA LEU A 17 -10.83 11.26 -5.17
C LEU A 17 -11.55 9.91 -5.00
N GLU A 18 -12.08 9.36 -6.09
CA GLU A 18 -12.75 8.06 -6.13
C GLU A 18 -11.83 6.90 -5.69
N PHE A 19 -10.52 7.11 -5.73
CA PHE A 19 -9.50 6.16 -5.30
C PHE A 19 -8.85 6.54 -3.96
N ASP A 20 -9.40 7.48 -3.20
CA ASP A 20 -8.89 7.80 -1.85
C ASP A 20 -8.95 6.59 -0.92
N SER A 21 -9.99 5.76 -1.05
CA SER A 21 -10.18 4.55 -0.24
C SER A 21 -9.08 3.50 -0.44
N VAL A 22 -8.38 3.48 -1.59
CA VAL A 22 -7.31 2.51 -1.87
C VAL A 22 -5.93 3.01 -1.49
N LYS A 23 -5.76 4.30 -1.17
CA LYS A 23 -4.46 4.87 -0.78
C LYS A 23 -3.82 4.17 0.44
N PRO A 24 -4.58 3.78 1.50
CA PRO A 24 -4.02 2.98 2.58
C PRO A 24 -3.43 1.65 2.11
N LEU A 25 -4.15 0.92 1.24
CA LEU A 25 -3.65 -0.32 0.64
C LEU A 25 -2.38 -0.08 -0.18
N CYS A 26 -2.33 0.99 -0.98
CA CYS A 26 -1.11 1.32 -1.73
C CYS A 26 0.10 1.56 -0.82
N LYS A 27 -0.09 2.21 0.34
CA LYS A 27 0.98 2.40 1.34
C LYS A 27 1.47 1.08 1.92
N GLU A 28 0.55 0.18 2.24
CA GLU A 28 0.88 -1.16 2.74
C GLU A 28 1.66 -1.96 1.69
N LEU A 29 1.16 -2.02 0.46
CA LEU A 29 1.83 -2.69 -0.65
C LEU A 29 3.21 -2.11 -0.93
N ARG A 30 3.39 -0.79 -0.78
CA ARG A 30 4.70 -0.15 -0.94
C ARG A 30 5.71 -0.62 0.11
N GLY A 31 5.27 -0.84 1.35
CA GLY A 31 6.10 -1.40 2.42
C GLY A 31 6.46 -2.86 2.18
N ILE A 32 5.51 -3.66 1.67
CA ILE A 32 5.70 -5.08 1.36
C ILE A 32 6.63 -5.29 0.15
N LEU A 33 6.39 -4.57 -0.94
CA LEU A 33 7.12 -4.74 -2.20
C LEU A 33 8.55 -4.22 -2.12
N PHE A 34 8.75 -3.11 -1.40
CA PHE A 34 10.05 -2.46 -1.30
C PHE A 34 10.34 -2.09 0.16
N PRO A 35 10.57 -3.10 1.02
CA PRO A 35 10.90 -2.87 2.42
C PRO A 35 12.27 -2.22 2.54
N ILE A 36 12.47 -1.46 3.62
CA ILE A 36 13.81 -0.99 3.98
C ILE A 36 14.56 -2.15 4.65
N ARG A 37 15.70 -2.52 4.10
CA ARG A 37 16.61 -3.55 4.64
C ARG A 37 18.01 -2.96 4.69
N ASN A 38 18.64 -2.98 5.86
CA ASN A 38 19.96 -2.36 6.08
C ASN A 38 20.00 -0.88 5.63
N ASP A 39 19.00 -0.10 6.04
CA ASP A 39 18.84 1.33 5.69
C ASP A 39 18.68 1.64 4.18
N GLU A 40 18.56 0.60 3.35
CA GLU A 40 18.39 0.73 1.90
C GLU A 40 17.06 0.15 1.43
N LEU A 41 16.58 0.68 0.30
CA LEU A 41 15.38 0.18 -0.33
C LEU A 41 15.66 -1.16 -1.02
N PHE A 42 15.03 -2.23 -0.53
CA PHE A 42 15.12 -3.51 -1.21
C PHE A 42 14.26 -3.49 -2.48
N THR A 43 14.88 -3.67 -3.64
CA THR A 43 14.22 -3.74 -4.96
C THR A 43 14.36 -5.11 -5.62
N GLY A 44 15.05 -6.05 -4.95
CA GLY A 44 15.23 -7.41 -5.44
C GLY A 44 13.97 -8.27 -5.29
N THR A 45 14.05 -9.50 -5.78
CA THR A 45 13.00 -10.50 -5.58
C THR A 45 13.44 -11.47 -4.48
N PRO A 46 12.65 -11.68 -3.42
CA PRO A 46 12.96 -12.68 -2.41
C PRO A 46 13.01 -14.09 -3.01
N HIS A 47 13.87 -14.96 -2.47
CA HIS A 47 13.94 -16.36 -2.91
C HIS A 47 12.72 -17.18 -2.47
N ASP A 48 12.21 -16.92 -1.25
CA ASP A 48 10.98 -17.52 -0.77
C ASP A 48 9.76 -16.69 -1.23
N PRO A 49 8.87 -17.26 -2.06
CA PRO A 49 7.70 -16.56 -2.57
C PRO A 49 6.71 -16.15 -1.46
N ASN A 50 6.67 -16.87 -0.34
CA ASN A 50 5.74 -16.58 0.76
C ASN A 50 6.08 -15.27 1.48
N ILE A 51 7.34 -14.83 1.41
CA ILE A 51 7.79 -13.54 1.97
C ILE A 51 7.12 -12.37 1.24
N LEU A 52 6.79 -12.52 -0.05
CA LEU A 52 6.20 -11.47 -0.86
C LEU A 52 4.69 -11.66 -1.03
N TYR A 53 4.27 -12.82 -1.54
CA TYR A 53 2.89 -13.03 -1.95
C TYR A 53 1.92 -13.17 -0.78
N GLY A 54 2.33 -13.82 0.33
CA GLY A 54 1.48 -13.96 1.51
C GLY A 54 1.05 -12.61 2.09
N PRO A 55 2.00 -11.70 2.41
CA PRO A 55 1.68 -10.35 2.85
C PRO A 55 0.85 -9.55 1.86
N ILE A 56 1.13 -9.64 0.54
CA ILE A 56 0.31 -8.95 -0.48
C ILE A 56 -1.14 -9.42 -0.43
N ILE A 57 -1.37 -10.74 -0.41
CA ILE A 57 -2.72 -11.32 -0.36
C ILE A 57 -3.44 -10.87 0.92
N ASN A 58 -2.75 -10.88 2.06
CA ASN A 58 -3.31 -10.41 3.32
C ASN A 58 -3.69 -8.93 3.27
N ALA A 59 -2.83 -8.06 2.72
CA ALA A 59 -3.14 -6.64 2.59
C ALA A 59 -4.41 -6.40 1.74
N PHE A 60 -4.58 -7.15 0.65
CA PHE A 60 -5.82 -7.12 -0.12
C PHE A 60 -7.03 -7.64 0.67
N ASN A 61 -6.89 -8.76 1.37
CA ASN A 61 -7.97 -9.28 2.22
C ASN A 61 -8.42 -8.25 3.26
N ASP A 62 -7.46 -7.64 3.95
CA ASP A 62 -7.71 -6.62 4.97
C ASP A 62 -8.46 -5.41 4.38
N ALA A 63 -8.00 -4.92 3.22
CA ALA A 63 -8.65 -3.81 2.52
C ALA A 63 -10.07 -4.15 2.01
N LEU A 64 -10.34 -5.42 1.70
CA LEU A 64 -11.64 -5.89 1.26
C LEU A 64 -12.58 -6.23 2.43
N THR A 65 -12.04 -6.50 3.63
CA THR A 65 -12.81 -6.80 4.84
C THR A 65 -13.28 -5.56 5.61
N GLU A 66 -13.28 -4.37 4.99
CA GLU A 66 -13.98 -3.19 5.53
C GLU A 66 -15.37 -3.61 6.05
N PRO A 67 -15.74 -3.21 7.30
CA PRO A 67 -17.03 -3.59 7.85
C PRO A 67 -18.10 -3.02 6.93
N VAL A 68 -18.95 -3.91 6.42
CA VAL A 68 -20.24 -3.53 5.85
C VAL A 68 -20.98 -2.73 6.93
N LEU A 69 -20.79 -1.41 6.94
CA LEU A 69 -21.80 -0.50 7.43
C LEU A 69 -22.89 -0.56 6.35
N THR A 70 -23.69 -1.62 6.45
CA THR A 70 -25.04 -1.67 5.90
C THR A 70 -25.70 -0.36 6.28
N THR A 71 -25.79 0.53 5.30
CA THR A 71 -26.76 1.60 5.30
C THR A 71 -28.11 0.89 5.24
N GLN A 72 -28.71 0.65 6.40
CA GLN A 72 -30.11 0.30 6.48
C GLN A 72 -30.87 1.61 6.41
N ALA A 73 -31.63 1.74 5.32
CA ALA A 73 -32.66 2.76 5.12
C ALA A 73 -33.83 2.56 6.10
#